data_AF-A0A3S1A8Q7-F1
#
_entry.id   AF-A0A3S1A8Q7-F1
#
_cell.length_a   1.000
_cell.length_b   1.000
_cell.length_c   1.000
_cell.angle_alpha   90.00
_cell.angle_beta   90.00
_cell.angle_gamma   90.00
#
_symmetry.space_group_name_H-M   'P 1'
#
loop_
_entity.id
_entity.type
_entity.pdbx_description
1 polymer ?
#
loop_
_entity_poly.entity_id
_entity_poly.type
_entity_poly.pdbx_seq_one_letter_code
_entity_poly.pdbx_strand_id
1 'polypeptide(L)'
;MAEYRQRLSLPPAGSETDQSTIAKIEIDSQSFFGINSGSNPNPRQITFKVNPISKTHAEADAFQQVKNSGITGKKARLIVDRDLCDACGLRGGVNSMAYQLGIEQLEIITPTGTKIIEVTPPKTRRK
;
A
#
# COMPACT_ATOMS: atom_id res chain seq x y z
N MET A 1 11.06 -9.05 4.15
CA MET A 1 11.18 -7.77 3.39
C MET A 1 12.62 -7.36 3.16
N ALA A 2 13.54 -7.60 4.11
CA ALA A 2 14.97 -7.30 3.97
C ALA A 2 15.63 -7.88 2.70
N GLU A 3 15.31 -9.12 2.31
CA GLU A 3 15.89 -9.75 1.11
C GLU A 3 15.45 -9.07 -0.21
N TYR A 4 14.21 -8.56 -0.27
CA TYR A 4 13.72 -7.83 -1.44
C TYR A 4 14.38 -6.44 -1.54
N ARG A 5 14.66 -5.81 -0.40
CA ARG A 5 15.45 -4.56 -0.32
C ARG A 5 16.87 -4.78 -0.82
N GLN A 6 17.53 -5.86 -0.37
CA GLN A 6 18.87 -6.20 -0.86
C GLN A 6 18.92 -6.50 -2.36
N ARG A 7 17.91 -7.19 -2.91
CA ARG A 7 17.82 -7.43 -4.37
C ARG A 7 17.67 -6.14 -5.17
N LEU A 8 17.08 -5.11 -4.60
CA LEU A 8 16.88 -3.81 -5.23
C LEU A 8 17.99 -2.80 -4.87
N SER A 9 19.06 -3.22 -4.19
CA SER A 9 20.11 -2.33 -3.64
C SER A 9 19.53 -1.19 -2.80
N LEU A 10 18.40 -1.42 -2.15
CA LEU A 10 17.77 -0.45 -1.25
C LEU A 10 18.36 -0.60 0.15
N PRO A 11 18.64 0.50 0.86
CA PRO A 11 19.10 0.47 2.24
C PRO A 11 18.10 -0.27 3.14
N PRO A 12 18.52 -0.84 4.27
CA PRO A 12 17.63 -1.57 5.16
C PRO A 12 16.54 -0.68 5.74
N ALA A 13 15.40 -1.32 5.96
CA ALA A 13 14.20 -0.81 6.61
C ALA A 13 14.46 0.18 7.74
N GLY A 14 14.09 1.45 7.55
CA GLY A 14 14.16 2.44 8.64
C GLY A 14 15.56 2.96 8.97
N SER A 15 16.54 2.77 8.08
CA SER A 15 17.84 3.45 8.19
C SER A 15 17.68 4.97 7.98
N GLU A 16 18.57 5.78 8.56
CA GLU A 16 18.56 7.25 8.35
C GLU A 16 18.78 7.65 6.88
N THR A 17 19.47 6.79 6.12
CA THR A 17 19.65 6.91 4.66
C THR A 17 18.51 6.30 3.84
N ASP A 18 17.55 5.65 4.51
CA ASP A 18 16.40 5.02 3.89
C ASP A 18 15.19 5.97 3.79
N GLN A 19 15.12 6.67 2.66
CA GLN A 19 13.90 7.39 2.26
C GLN A 19 12.92 6.48 1.49
N SER A 20 13.23 5.19 1.35
CA SER A 20 12.50 4.25 0.50
C SER A 20 11.56 3.39 1.33
N THR A 21 10.26 3.62 1.16
CA THR A 21 9.23 2.79 1.79
C THR A 21 8.84 1.66 0.86
N ILE A 22 8.83 0.43 1.36
CA ILE A 22 8.29 -0.73 0.65
C ILE A 22 6.99 -1.17 1.30
N ALA A 23 5.99 -1.40 0.45
CA ALA A 23 4.74 -2.05 0.80
C ALA A 23 4.62 -3.36 0.03
N LYS A 24 4.13 -4.41 0.66
CA LYS A 24 3.76 -5.68 0.04
C LYS A 24 2.27 -5.87 0.25
N ILE A 25 1.52 -6.08 -0.81
CA ILE A 25 0.11 -6.49 -0.71
C ILE A 25 -0.04 -7.93 -1.17
N GLU A 26 -0.73 -8.73 -0.37
CA GLU A 26 -1.08 -10.10 -0.67
C GLU A 26 -2.60 -10.19 -0.87
N ILE A 27 -3.03 -10.68 -2.01
CA ILE A 27 -4.43 -10.83 -2.39
C ILE A 27 -4.55 -12.08 -3.24
N ASP A 28 -5.55 -12.91 -2.95
CA ASP A 28 -5.83 -14.13 -3.71
C ASP A 28 -4.60 -15.04 -3.90
N SER A 29 -3.83 -15.27 -2.83
CA SER A 29 -2.55 -16.01 -2.84
C SER A 29 -1.43 -15.43 -3.72
N GLN A 30 -1.64 -14.24 -4.28
CA GLN A 30 -0.62 -13.50 -5.03
C GLN A 30 -0.07 -12.36 -4.19
N SER A 31 1.21 -12.04 -4.39
CA SER A 31 1.89 -10.96 -3.66
C SER A 31 2.52 -9.94 -4.60
N PHE A 32 2.25 -8.67 -4.34
CA PHE A 32 2.76 -7.52 -5.09
C PHE A 32 3.56 -6.62 -4.18
N PHE A 33 4.65 -6.04 -4.70
CA PHE A 33 5.54 -5.16 -3.94
C PHE A 33 5.52 -3.77 -4.55
N GLY A 34 5.05 -2.78 -3.80
CA GLY A 34 5.08 -1.37 -4.16
C GLY A 34 6.19 -0.60 -3.46
N ILE A 35 6.67 0.44 -4.12
CA ILE A 35 7.72 1.35 -3.65
C ILE A 35 7.23 2.80 -3.77
N ASN A 36 7.60 3.64 -2.81
CA ASN A 36 7.26 5.07 -2.85
C ASN A 36 7.85 5.74 -4.08
N SER A 37 7.10 6.65 -4.71
CA SER A 37 7.56 7.36 -5.92
C SER A 37 8.86 8.12 -5.71
N GLY A 38 9.13 8.60 -4.48
CA GLY A 38 10.37 9.30 -4.15
C GLY A 38 11.64 8.44 -4.31
N SER A 39 11.51 7.13 -4.21
CA SER A 39 12.61 6.17 -4.39
C SER A 39 12.41 5.25 -5.60
N ASN A 40 11.32 5.44 -6.36
CA ASN A 40 11.04 4.68 -7.55
C ASN A 40 11.60 5.43 -8.77
N PRO A 41 12.59 4.89 -9.49
CA PRO A 41 13.10 5.51 -10.72
C PRO A 41 12.06 5.58 -11.85
N ASN A 42 10.97 4.81 -11.77
CA ASN A 42 9.86 4.85 -12.72
C ASN A 42 8.51 4.93 -11.99
N PRO A 43 8.11 6.13 -11.52
CA PRO A 43 6.87 6.29 -10.76
C PRO A 43 5.65 5.97 -11.64
N ARG A 44 4.83 5.03 -11.18
CA ARG A 44 3.62 4.62 -11.89
C ARG A 44 2.50 5.63 -11.67
N GLN A 45 1.70 5.84 -12.70
CA GLN A 45 0.52 6.67 -12.58
C GLN A 45 -0.58 5.92 -11.81
N ILE A 46 -0.91 6.42 -10.62
CA ILE A 46 -1.97 5.84 -9.78
C ILE A 46 -3.34 6.33 -10.25
N THR A 47 -4.12 5.38 -10.80
CA THR A 47 -5.47 5.59 -11.34
C THR A 47 -6.56 5.63 -10.28
N PHE A 48 -6.27 5.25 -9.03
CA PHE A 48 -7.23 5.28 -7.94
C PHE A 48 -7.70 6.70 -7.59
N LYS A 49 -8.98 6.83 -7.20
CA LYS A 49 -9.52 8.06 -6.60
C LYS A 49 -9.16 8.12 -5.12
N VAL A 50 -7.94 8.58 -4.83
CA VAL A 50 -7.46 8.87 -3.47
C VAL A 50 -6.73 10.20 -3.43
N ASN A 51 -6.44 10.67 -2.21
CA ASN A 51 -5.70 11.91 -1.98
C ASN A 51 -4.35 11.87 -2.73
N PRO A 52 -3.92 12.97 -3.38
CA PRO A 52 -2.71 12.97 -4.21
C PRO A 52 -1.43 12.61 -3.41
N ILE A 53 -1.39 12.92 -2.12
CA ILE A 53 -0.32 12.49 -1.21
C ILE A 53 -0.23 10.96 -1.16
N SER A 54 -1.36 10.28 -0.96
CA SER A 54 -1.40 8.82 -0.91
C SER A 54 -1.02 8.17 -2.25
N LYS A 55 -1.16 8.88 -3.39
CA LYS A 55 -0.78 8.37 -4.72
C LYS A 55 0.72 8.21 -4.91
N THR A 56 1.56 8.94 -4.19
CA THR A 56 3.02 8.84 -4.33
C THR A 56 3.63 7.84 -3.34
N HIS A 57 2.80 7.17 -2.54
CA HIS A 57 3.23 6.24 -1.51
C HIS A 57 3.33 4.80 -2.04
N ALA A 58 4.16 4.00 -1.37
CA ALA A 58 4.41 2.61 -1.71
C ALA A 58 3.14 1.76 -1.76
N GLU A 59 2.18 2.06 -0.88
CA GLU A 59 0.90 1.35 -0.80
C GLU A 59 0.09 1.53 -2.08
N ALA A 60 -0.02 2.76 -2.57
CA ALA A 60 -0.77 3.04 -3.79
C ALA A 60 -0.13 2.39 -5.02
N ASP A 61 1.20 2.33 -5.09
CA ASP A 61 1.89 1.59 -6.13
C ASP A 61 1.58 0.08 -6.05
N ALA A 62 1.59 -0.51 -4.84
CA ALA A 62 1.25 -1.91 -4.63
C ALA A 62 -0.21 -2.22 -5.06
N PHE A 63 -1.17 -1.39 -4.63
CA PHE A 63 -2.57 -1.50 -5.04
C PHE A 63 -2.74 -1.32 -6.55
N GLN A 64 -1.96 -0.45 -7.19
CA GLN A 64 -2.04 -0.23 -8.63
C GLN A 64 -1.51 -1.43 -9.41
N GLN A 65 -0.50 -2.13 -8.90
CA GLN A 65 -0.02 -3.38 -9.48
C GLN A 65 -1.07 -4.50 -9.38
N VAL A 66 -1.76 -4.62 -8.24
CA VAL A 66 -2.91 -5.54 -8.09
C VAL A 66 -3.98 -5.23 -9.13
N LYS A 67 -4.37 -3.96 -9.24
CA LYS A 67 -5.37 -3.50 -10.21
C LYS A 67 -4.95 -3.80 -11.65
N ASN A 68 -3.70 -3.51 -12.00
CA ASN A 68 -3.15 -3.77 -13.33
C ASN A 68 -3.07 -5.26 -13.64
N SER A 69 -2.84 -6.10 -12.63
CA SER A 69 -2.87 -7.55 -12.77
C SER A 69 -4.28 -8.11 -12.90
N GLY A 70 -5.31 -7.29 -12.64
CA GLY A 70 -6.72 -7.70 -12.70
C GLY A 70 -7.14 -8.61 -11.55
N ILE A 71 -6.33 -8.72 -10.50
CA ILE A 71 -6.61 -9.62 -9.37
C ILE A 71 -7.57 -8.92 -8.43
N THR A 72 -8.62 -9.65 -8.07
CA THR A 72 -9.62 -9.22 -7.10
C THR A 72 -9.74 -10.29 -6.04
N GLY A 73 -10.02 -9.88 -4.80
CA GLY A 73 -10.08 -10.79 -3.68
C GLY A 73 -10.78 -10.12 -2.52
N LYS A 74 -11.55 -10.90 -1.76
CA LYS A 74 -12.32 -10.39 -0.61
C LYS A 74 -11.43 -10.05 0.58
N LYS A 75 -10.25 -10.67 0.67
CA LYS A 75 -9.29 -10.47 1.76
C LYS A 75 -7.94 -10.08 1.17
N ALA A 76 -7.33 -9.04 1.71
CA ALA A 76 -5.99 -8.62 1.35
C ALA A 76 -5.14 -8.38 2.60
N ARG A 77 -3.83 -8.58 2.49
CA ARG A 77 -2.84 -8.33 3.55
C ARG A 77 -1.83 -7.33 3.04
N LEU A 78 -1.87 -6.12 3.59
CA LEU A 78 -0.91 -5.06 3.32
C LEU A 78 0.17 -5.08 4.39
N ILE A 79 1.33 -5.62 4.05
CA ILE A 79 2.52 -5.57 4.88
C ILE A 79 3.30 -4.33 4.48
N VAL A 80 3.74 -3.54 5.43
CA VAL A 80 4.60 -2.38 5.19
C VAL A 80 5.78 -2.43 6.12
N ASP A 81 6.90 -1.97 5.60
CA ASP A 81 8.17 -2.01 6.31
C ASP A 81 8.39 -0.76 7.19
N ARG A 82 7.57 0.28 6.97
CA ARG A 82 7.55 1.52 7.76
C ARG A 82 6.11 1.86 8.12
N ASP A 83 5.91 2.54 9.25
CA ASP A 83 4.58 2.93 9.68
C ASP A 83 3.84 3.79 8.65
N LEU A 84 2.53 3.60 8.56
CA LEU A 84 1.69 4.27 7.57
C LEU A 84 1.56 5.75 7.90
N CYS A 85 1.69 6.61 6.88
CA CYS A 85 1.38 8.02 7.04
C CYS A 85 -0.12 8.21 7.33
N ASP A 86 -0.45 9.29 8.05
CA ASP A 86 -1.81 9.67 8.42
C ASP A 86 -2.78 9.65 7.23
N ALA A 87 -2.34 10.10 6.05
CA ALA A 87 -3.16 10.09 4.84
C ALA A 87 -3.53 8.69 4.33
N CYS A 88 -2.62 7.73 4.44
CA CYS A 88 -2.86 6.38 3.94
C CYS A 88 -3.58 5.52 4.97
N GLY A 89 -3.14 5.55 6.23
CA GLY A 89 -3.74 4.79 7.32
C GLY A 89 -4.98 5.48 7.92
N LEU A 90 -4.79 6.66 8.50
CA LEU A 90 -5.79 7.35 9.34
C LEU A 90 -6.91 7.99 8.52
N ARG A 91 -6.60 8.55 7.35
CA ARG A 91 -7.56 9.17 6.42
C ARG A 91 -8.18 8.19 5.43
N GLY A 92 -7.91 6.89 5.59
CA GLY A 92 -8.57 5.84 4.81
C GLY A 92 -8.17 5.80 3.33
N GLY A 93 -6.94 6.22 2.99
CA GLY A 93 -6.38 6.07 1.64
C GLY A 93 -6.35 4.59 1.22
N VAL A 94 -5.80 3.71 2.07
CA VAL A 94 -5.77 2.26 1.80
C VAL A 94 -7.17 1.64 1.79
N ASN A 95 -8.06 2.10 2.66
CA ASN A 95 -9.45 1.66 2.68
C ASN A 95 -10.17 1.99 1.36
N SER A 96 -9.99 3.21 0.85
CA SER A 96 -10.61 3.64 -0.41
C SER A 96 -10.06 2.87 -1.61
N MET A 97 -8.78 2.50 -1.62
CA MET A 97 -8.18 1.68 -2.69
C MET A 97 -8.65 0.24 -2.59
N ALA A 98 -8.66 -0.32 -1.38
CA ALA A 98 -9.14 -1.67 -1.12
C ALA A 98 -10.62 -1.81 -1.53
N TYR A 99 -11.45 -0.82 -1.21
CA TYR A 99 -12.86 -0.78 -1.61
C TYR A 99 -13.01 -0.75 -3.14
N GLN A 100 -12.20 0.05 -3.84
CA GLN A 100 -12.21 0.11 -5.31
C GLN A 100 -11.77 -1.20 -5.98
N LEU A 101 -11.01 -2.04 -5.27
CA LEU A 101 -10.62 -3.38 -5.71
C LEU A 101 -11.63 -4.48 -5.33
N GLY A 102 -12.67 -4.14 -4.54
CA GLY A 102 -13.64 -5.10 -4.04
C GLY A 102 -13.15 -5.94 -2.87
N ILE A 103 -12.12 -5.48 -2.14
CA ILE A 103 -11.67 -6.10 -0.90
C ILE A 103 -12.67 -5.75 0.21
N GLU A 104 -13.05 -6.74 1.02
CA GLU A 104 -13.93 -6.60 2.18
C GLU A 104 -13.14 -6.54 3.49
N GLN A 105 -11.97 -7.19 3.55
CA GLN A 105 -11.12 -7.22 4.73
C GLN A 105 -9.66 -6.93 4.37
N LEU A 106 -9.06 -5.93 5.02
CA LEU A 106 -7.67 -5.54 4.83
C LEU A 106 -6.90 -5.71 6.13
N GLU A 107 -5.92 -6.60 6.13
CA GLU A 107 -4.98 -6.78 7.23
C GLU A 107 -3.72 -5.92 6.99
N ILE A 108 -3.47 -4.95 7.86
CA ILE A 108 -2.33 -4.03 7.76
C ILE A 108 -1.27 -4.49 8.76
N ILE A 109 -0.09 -4.89 8.27
CA ILE A 109 1.03 -5.35 9.09
C ILE A 109 2.14 -4.31 8.99
N THR A 110 2.35 -3.54 10.06
CA THR A 110 3.44 -2.56 10.19
C THR A 110 4.49 -3.08 11.18
N PRO A 111 5.72 -2.54 11.20
CA PRO A 111 6.71 -2.90 12.21
C PRO A 111 6.27 -2.57 13.65
N THR A 112 5.35 -1.61 13.83
CA THR A 112 4.81 -1.26 15.16
C THR A 112 3.68 -2.19 15.60
N GLY A 113 3.05 -2.92 14.67
CA GLY A 113 1.98 -3.85 15.00
C GLY A 113 1.14 -4.29 13.80
N THR A 114 0.19 -5.18 14.04
CA THR A 114 -0.77 -5.62 13.03
C THR A 114 -2.15 -5.07 13.35
N LYS A 115 -2.83 -4.50 12.35
CA LYS A 115 -4.18 -3.96 12.45
C LYS A 115 -5.05 -4.52 11.33
N ILE A 116 -6.06 -5.28 11.69
CA ILE A 116 -7.07 -5.75 10.73
C ILE A 116 -8.19 -4.72 10.70
N ILE A 117 -8.55 -4.27 9.50
CA ILE A 117 -9.68 -3.38 9.27
C ILE A 117 -10.65 -4.01 8.28
N GLU A 118 -11.94 -3.83 8.55
CA GLU A 118 -12.98 -4.12 7.58
C GLU A 118 -13.06 -2.95 6.60
N VAL A 119 -13.01 -3.26 5.31
CA VAL A 119 -13.03 -2.28 4.25
C VAL A 119 -14.45 -1.77 4.10
N THR A 120 -14.72 -0.62 4.67
CA THR A 120 -16.02 0.05 4.52
C THR A 120 -15.97 1.05 3.37
N PRO A 121 -17.07 1.25 2.63
CA PRO A 121 -17.14 2.29 1.61
C PRO A 121 -16.64 3.62 2.20
N PRO A 122 -15.77 4.36 1.48
CA PRO A 122 -15.30 5.64 1.97
C PRO A 122 -16.51 6.48 2.35
N LYS A 123 -16.52 7.03 3.57
CA LYS A 123 -17.57 7.97 4.00
C LYS A 123 -17.49 9.19 3.09
N THR A 124 -18.14 9.12 1.93
CA THR A 124 -18.44 10.27 1.12
C THR A 124 -19.22 11.18 2.05
N ARG A 125 -18.62 12.29 2.51
CA ARG A 125 -19.43 13.43 2.91
C ARG A 125 -20.24 13.77 1.67
N ARG A 126 -21.48 13.27 1.61
CA ARG A 126 -22.51 13.81 0.73
C ARG A 126 -22.49 15.32 1.00
N LYS A 127 -22.08 16.10 -0.01
CA LYS A 127 -22.39 17.52 -0.05
C LYS A 127 -23.86 17.68 -0.34
#